data_AF-A0AA43IQR5-F1
#
_entry.id   AF-A0AA43IQR5-F1
#
_cell.length_a   1.000
_cell.length_b   1.000
_cell.length_c   1.000
_cell.angle_alpha   90.00
_cell.angle_beta   90.00
_cell.angle_gamma   90.00
#
_symmetry.space_group_name_H-M   'P 1'
#
loop_
_entity.id
_entity.type
_entity.pdbx_description
1 polymer ?
#
loop_
_entity_poly.entity_id
_entity_poly.type
_entity_poly.pdbx_seq_one_letter_code
_entity_poly.pdbx_strand_id
1 'polypeptide(L)'
;MPAAAETASSDQSDPIPFSSLVDESDTGLLSLLIIAQYYDLPADGSQLRHQFAQSGQRLSDTELLRAAKKLGLKAGLVTSDWNKLYEASFPAMAKLVDGGYLVVIKVEDEKVLVQNPVEGYSLVLSRNRFEMIWTGELVLVTKRATIRLHDLAFDMTWVIPGIVTYRRLFGEVLIASVFLQFVALLTPFLTQIVIDQVLVHQEFATLSLLAGGMIALVVFEGILGGLRTYLFAHTTNRMAVSLGAKLVRHLLALPLAYFDARRVGNTVALVQELEPLRRFITTYAMILLVDVPFTVVFLAGMWLVSPALTLVVMASLPIYVLLSFFMTPAIRARLHDSVNRGADKQALVVEAV
;
A
#
# COMPACT_ATOMS: atom_id res chain seq x y z
N MET A 1 53.06 8.56 8.70
CA MET A 1 53.16 7.12 8.37
C MET A 1 54.21 6.48 9.27
N PRO A 2 54.09 5.21 9.70
CA PRO A 2 52.94 4.30 9.51
C PRO A 2 52.54 3.43 10.74
N ALA A 3 51.39 2.74 10.58
CA ALA A 3 51.03 1.36 11.00
C ALA A 3 51.02 0.96 12.50
N ALA A 4 50.20 0.03 13.01
CA ALA A 4 49.03 -0.76 12.58
C ALA A 4 48.56 -1.54 13.86
N ALA A 5 47.24 -1.70 14.06
CA ALA A 5 46.52 -2.99 14.15
C ALA A 5 46.58 -3.83 15.45
N GLU A 6 45.37 -4.24 15.86
CA GLU A 6 44.95 -5.52 16.46
C GLU A 6 45.29 -5.95 17.91
N THR A 7 44.20 -6.22 18.65
CA THR A 7 43.84 -7.44 19.45
C THR A 7 43.06 -7.00 20.71
N ALA A 8 41.75 -7.21 20.82
CA ALA A 8 40.98 -8.45 20.99
C ALA A 8 41.24 -9.20 22.30
N SER A 9 40.13 -9.48 23.01
CA SER A 9 39.92 -10.42 24.11
C SER A 9 40.11 -9.91 25.56
N SER A 10 39.00 -9.82 26.29
CA SER A 10 38.77 -10.66 27.46
C SER A 10 37.27 -10.73 27.74
N ASP A 11 36.67 -11.77 27.16
CA ASP A 11 35.34 -12.29 27.44
C ASP A 11 35.26 -12.74 28.91
N GLN A 12 34.53 -11.97 29.72
CA GLN A 12 34.03 -12.37 31.03
C GLN A 12 32.55 -12.01 31.07
N SER A 13 31.72 -12.92 30.57
CA SER A 13 30.29 -12.92 30.81
C SER A 13 29.99 -13.96 31.88
N ASP A 14 29.72 -13.47 33.09
CA ASP A 14 29.26 -14.28 34.23
C ASP A 14 28.08 -15.16 33.82
N PRO A 15 27.98 -16.40 34.35
CA PRO A 15 26.88 -17.29 34.04
C PRO A 15 25.59 -16.71 34.63
N ILE A 16 24.69 -16.21 33.76
CA ILE A 16 23.32 -15.85 34.16
C ILE A 16 22.66 -17.13 34.71
N PRO A 17 22.23 -17.16 35.99
CA PRO A 17 21.61 -18.34 36.56
C PRO A 17 20.31 -18.68 35.82
N PHE A 18 20.16 -19.92 35.37
CA PHE A 18 18.94 -20.44 34.70
C PHE A 18 17.65 -20.16 35.50
N SER A 19 17.76 -19.98 36.82
CA SER A 19 16.65 -19.68 37.72
C SER A 19 16.07 -18.27 37.60
N SER A 20 16.70 -17.32 36.90
CA SER A 20 16.14 -15.97 36.71
C SER A 20 15.16 -15.86 35.54
N LEU A 21 15.04 -16.90 34.71
CA LEU A 21 14.13 -16.95 33.56
C LEU A 21 12.68 -17.32 33.96
N VAL A 22 12.46 -17.60 35.24
CA VAL A 22 11.25 -18.25 35.74
C VAL A 22 10.46 -17.27 36.59
N ASP A 23 9.47 -16.65 35.97
CA ASP A 23 8.36 -16.04 36.69
C ASP A 23 7.04 -16.69 36.21
N GLU A 24 6.00 -16.70 37.05
CA GLU A 24 4.72 -17.46 36.96
C GLU A 24 3.85 -17.23 35.69
N SER A 25 4.41 -16.64 34.65
CA SER A 25 3.75 -16.26 33.41
C SER A 25 3.74 -17.40 32.38
N ASP A 26 2.68 -17.45 31.58
CA ASP A 26 2.55 -18.38 30.46
C ASP A 26 3.47 -17.95 29.30
N THR A 27 4.69 -18.50 29.28
CA THR A 27 5.73 -18.16 28.28
C THR A 27 5.31 -18.51 26.85
N GLY A 28 4.45 -19.52 26.66
CA GLY A 28 3.88 -19.87 25.37
C GLY A 28 2.93 -18.80 24.85
N LEU A 29 2.03 -18.31 25.71
CA LEU A 29 1.12 -17.22 25.36
C LEU A 29 1.88 -15.92 25.05
N LEU A 30 2.86 -15.56 25.87
CA LEU A 30 3.70 -14.38 25.65
C LEU A 30 4.49 -14.48 24.34
N SER A 31 5.06 -15.65 24.03
CA SER A 31 5.74 -15.91 22.76
C SER A 31 4.79 -15.74 21.56
N LEU A 32 3.55 -16.20 21.68
CA LEU A 32 2.52 -16.01 20.65
C LEU A 32 2.14 -14.54 20.47
N LEU A 33 2.07 -13.75 21.56
CA LEU A 33 1.81 -12.31 21.49
C LEU A 33 2.94 -11.55 20.81
N ILE A 34 4.20 -11.90 21.08
CA ILE A 34 5.37 -11.32 20.41
C ILE A 34 5.33 -11.60 18.91
N ILE A 35 5.01 -12.84 18.51
CA ILE A 35 4.87 -13.21 17.10
C ILE A 35 3.66 -12.51 16.47
N ALA A 36 2.54 -12.37 17.19
CA ALA A 36 1.38 -11.63 16.72
C ALA A 36 1.72 -10.16 16.47
N GLN A 37 2.47 -9.52 17.39
CA GLN A 37 2.98 -8.17 17.25
C GLN A 37 3.92 -8.05 16.04
N TYR A 38 4.84 -9.01 15.84
CA TYR A 38 5.72 -9.05 14.67
C TYR A 38 4.94 -9.10 13.34
N TYR A 39 3.76 -9.73 13.32
CA TYR A 39 2.89 -9.80 12.15
C TYR A 39 1.83 -8.68 12.06
N ASP A 40 1.93 -7.66 12.91
CA ASP A 40 0.98 -6.55 13.09
C ASP A 40 -0.46 -7.02 13.35
N LEU A 41 -0.61 -8.08 14.14
CA LEU A 41 -1.90 -8.63 14.53
C LEU A 41 -2.28 -8.13 15.93
N PRO A 42 -3.45 -7.51 16.11
CA PRO A 42 -3.94 -7.14 17.43
C PRO A 42 -4.27 -8.41 18.21
N ALA A 43 -3.54 -8.65 19.29
CA ALA A 43 -3.73 -9.80 20.16
C ALA A 43 -3.77 -9.32 21.61
N ASP A 44 -4.83 -9.69 22.33
CA ASP A 44 -4.98 -9.42 23.75
C ASP A 44 -4.69 -10.70 24.54
N GLY A 45 -3.64 -10.67 25.35
CA GLY A 45 -3.21 -11.80 26.18
C GLY A 45 -4.27 -12.24 27.19
N SER A 46 -5.03 -11.29 27.75
CA SER A 46 -6.06 -11.59 28.74
C SER A 46 -7.23 -12.36 28.10
N GLN A 47 -7.63 -11.96 26.89
CA GLN A 47 -8.70 -12.60 26.12
C GLN A 47 -8.30 -14.01 25.64
N LEU A 48 -7.06 -14.16 25.16
CA LEU A 48 -6.53 -15.46 24.73
C LEU A 48 -6.42 -16.43 25.91
N ARG A 49 -5.95 -15.94 27.07
CA ARG A 49 -5.88 -16.74 28.30
C ARG A 49 -7.27 -17.18 28.75
N HIS A 50 -8.24 -16.27 28.83
CA HIS A 50 -9.60 -16.63 29.24
C HIS A 50 -10.23 -17.69 28.33
N GLN A 51 -9.95 -17.63 27.02
CA GLN A 51 -10.63 -18.50 26.07
C GLN A 51 -9.97 -19.87 25.91
N PHE A 52 -8.64 -19.95 26.04
CA PHE A 52 -7.87 -21.16 25.74
C PHE A 52 -7.15 -21.78 26.94
N ALA A 53 -6.97 -21.05 28.04
CA ALA A 53 -6.39 -21.62 29.25
C ALA A 53 -7.48 -22.28 30.10
N GLN A 54 -7.18 -23.47 30.61
CA GLN A 54 -7.94 -24.07 31.71
C GLN A 54 -7.58 -23.37 33.01
N SER A 55 -8.54 -23.17 33.92
CA SER A 55 -8.39 -22.36 35.14
C SER A 55 -7.06 -22.60 35.88
N GLY A 56 -6.15 -21.62 35.82
CA GLY A 56 -4.87 -21.63 36.53
C GLY A 56 -3.72 -22.41 35.87
N GLN A 57 -3.90 -22.97 34.67
CA GLN A 57 -2.85 -23.73 33.96
C GLN A 57 -2.27 -22.95 32.77
N ARG A 58 -1.04 -23.34 32.36
CA ARG A 58 -0.37 -22.86 31.15
C ARG A 58 -1.06 -23.43 29.90
N LEU A 59 -1.04 -22.71 28.79
CA LEU A 59 -1.56 -23.19 27.52
C LEU A 59 -0.72 -24.39 27.04
N SER A 60 -1.39 -25.49 26.75
CA SER A 60 -0.79 -26.63 26.06
C SER A 60 -0.46 -26.30 24.61
N ASP A 61 0.42 -27.09 24.00
CA ASP A 61 0.82 -26.96 22.59
C ASP A 61 -0.42 -26.91 21.66
N THR A 62 -1.43 -27.73 21.95
CA THR A 62 -2.67 -27.77 21.17
C THR A 62 -3.52 -26.51 21.34
N GLU A 63 -3.52 -25.91 22.52
CA GLU A 63 -4.22 -24.66 22.83
C GLU A 63 -3.50 -23.46 22.20
N LEU A 64 -2.16 -23.46 22.19
CA LEU A 64 -1.35 -22.46 21.48
C LEU A 64 -1.60 -22.49 19.96
N LEU A 65 -1.65 -23.68 19.36
CA LEU A 65 -1.98 -23.81 17.93
C LEU A 65 -3.40 -23.32 17.62
N ARG A 66 -4.38 -23.57 18.52
CA ARG A 66 -5.75 -23.08 18.39
C ARG A 66 -5.83 -21.56 18.55
N ALA A 67 -5.10 -21.00 19.52
CA ALA A 67 -5.00 -19.56 19.74
C ALA A 67 -4.39 -18.86 18.52
N ALA A 68 -3.28 -19.39 17.98
CA ALA A 68 -2.66 -18.89 16.75
C ALA A 68 -3.64 -18.94 15.56
N LYS A 69 -4.39 -20.04 15.41
CA LYS A 69 -5.41 -20.17 14.36
C LYS A 69 -6.53 -19.12 14.51
N LYS A 70 -6.95 -18.80 15.74
CA LYS A 70 -7.94 -17.74 16.00
C LYS A 70 -7.40 -16.35 15.64
N LEU A 71 -6.11 -16.10 15.85
CA LEU A 71 -5.44 -14.86 15.45
C LEU A 71 -5.25 -14.72 13.93
N GLY A 72 -5.65 -15.74 13.13
CA GLY A 72 -5.45 -15.75 11.68
C GLY A 72 -4.06 -16.20 11.25
N LEU A 73 -3.27 -16.76 12.17
CA LEU A 73 -1.98 -17.37 11.89
C LEU A 73 -2.17 -18.85 11.50
N LYS A 74 -1.33 -19.35 10.60
CA LYS A 74 -1.16 -20.78 10.36
C LYS A 74 0.02 -21.23 11.23
N ALA A 75 -0.28 -21.99 12.26
CA ALA A 75 0.72 -22.56 13.15
C ALA A 75 0.75 -24.09 13.01
N GLY A 76 1.93 -24.69 13.13
CA GLY A 76 2.13 -26.14 13.15
C GLY A 76 3.32 -26.52 14.02
N LEU A 77 3.17 -27.59 14.78
CA LEU A 77 4.26 -28.19 15.55
C LEU A 77 5.08 -29.10 14.63
N VAL A 78 6.39 -28.90 14.61
CA VAL A 78 7.34 -29.65 13.79
C VAL A 78 8.53 -30.06 14.64
N THR A 79 8.93 -31.32 14.58
CA THR A 79 10.19 -31.79 15.14
C THR A 79 11.32 -31.43 14.17
N SER A 80 12.32 -30.71 14.66
CA SER A 80 13.44 -30.20 13.89
C SER A 80 14.76 -30.56 14.56
N ASP A 81 15.82 -30.51 13.78
CA ASP A 81 17.20 -30.67 14.22
C ASP A 81 17.97 -29.38 13.88
N TRP A 82 19.16 -29.18 14.45
CA TRP A 82 19.97 -27.98 14.18
C TRP A 82 20.14 -27.69 12.68
N ASN A 83 20.40 -28.72 11.87
CA ASN A 83 20.56 -28.58 10.43
C ASN A 83 19.27 -28.16 9.70
N LYS A 84 18.10 -28.52 10.25
CA LYS A 84 16.79 -28.16 9.69
C LYS A 84 16.30 -26.78 10.16
N LEU A 85 16.93 -26.19 11.19
CA LEU A 85 16.62 -24.82 11.62
C LEU A 85 16.92 -23.80 10.50
N TYR A 86 17.95 -24.01 9.68
CA TYR A 86 18.26 -23.11 8.56
C TYR A 86 17.17 -23.08 7.48
N GLU A 87 16.41 -24.17 7.35
CA GLU A 87 15.32 -24.29 6.37
C GLU A 87 13.96 -23.82 6.94
N ALA A 88 13.90 -23.52 8.24
CA ALA A 88 12.68 -23.11 8.92
C ALA A 88 12.34 -21.64 8.62
N SER A 89 11.05 -21.33 8.62
CA SER A 89 10.57 -19.95 8.52
C SER A 89 10.54 -19.29 9.90
N PHE A 90 11.22 -18.15 10.03
CA PHE A 90 11.24 -17.33 11.24
C PHE A 90 10.29 -16.12 11.13
N PRO A 91 9.75 -15.60 12.25
CA PRO A 91 9.96 -16.05 13.63
C PRO A 91 9.20 -17.35 13.97
N ALA A 92 9.82 -18.18 14.81
CA ALA A 92 9.26 -19.46 15.28
C ALA A 92 9.32 -19.57 16.80
N MET A 93 8.45 -20.36 17.43
CA MET A 93 8.56 -20.63 18.87
C MET A 93 9.29 -21.94 19.09
N ALA A 94 10.40 -21.91 19.82
CA ALA A 94 11.14 -23.10 20.25
C ALA A 94 10.64 -23.55 21.63
N LYS A 95 10.36 -24.85 21.75
CA LYS A 95 9.93 -25.45 23.01
C LYS A 95 11.14 -25.87 23.84
N LEU A 96 11.15 -25.48 25.09
CA LEU A 96 12.22 -25.74 26.02
C LEU A 96 12.01 -27.04 26.81
N VAL A 97 13.10 -27.63 27.31
CA VAL A 97 13.07 -28.90 28.07
C VAL A 97 12.27 -28.77 29.37
N ASP A 98 12.17 -27.56 29.91
CA ASP A 98 11.37 -27.22 31.10
C ASP A 98 9.87 -27.01 30.81
N GLY A 99 9.44 -27.15 29.55
CA GLY A 99 8.07 -26.94 29.10
C GLY A 99 7.72 -25.47 28.80
N GLY A 100 8.70 -24.56 28.83
CA GLY A 100 8.55 -23.17 28.39
C GLY A 100 8.71 -22.99 26.88
N TYR A 101 8.58 -21.74 26.43
CA TYR A 101 8.74 -21.34 25.03
C TYR A 101 9.67 -20.13 24.89
N LEU A 102 10.46 -20.11 23.81
CA LEU A 102 11.26 -18.96 23.39
C LEU A 102 10.94 -18.60 21.93
N VAL A 103 11.09 -17.33 21.56
CA VAL A 103 10.92 -16.91 20.17
C VAL A 103 12.28 -16.90 19.48
N VAL A 104 12.44 -17.70 18.42
CA VAL A 104 13.62 -17.70 17.56
C VAL A 104 13.38 -16.71 16.42
N ILE A 105 14.23 -15.69 16.32
CA ILE A 105 14.12 -14.62 15.32
C ILE A 105 14.99 -14.92 14.10
N LYS A 106 16.23 -15.37 14.34
CA LYS A 106 17.21 -15.65 13.28
C LYS A 106 18.21 -16.69 13.74
N VAL A 107 18.64 -17.53 12.81
CA VAL A 107 19.79 -18.43 12.98
C VAL A 107 20.86 -17.99 11.97
N GLU A 108 22.09 -17.82 12.43
CA GLU A 108 23.22 -17.40 11.60
C GLU A 108 24.47 -18.13 12.06
N ASP A 109 25.07 -18.90 11.16
CA ASP A 109 26.18 -19.81 11.44
C ASP A 109 25.91 -20.67 12.69
N GLU A 110 26.80 -20.63 13.69
CA GLU A 110 26.73 -21.38 14.94
C GLU A 110 26.03 -20.60 16.09
N LYS A 111 25.23 -19.59 15.75
CA LYS A 111 24.55 -18.70 16.70
C LYS A 111 23.05 -18.58 16.40
N VAL A 112 22.24 -18.54 17.45
CA VAL A 112 20.79 -18.30 17.37
C VAL A 112 20.46 -17.01 18.10
N LEU A 113 19.74 -16.12 17.42
CA LEU A 113 19.11 -14.96 18.05
C LEU A 113 17.73 -15.38 18.57
N VAL A 114 17.62 -15.43 19.89
CA VAL A 114 16.37 -15.74 20.60
C VAL A 114 15.88 -14.52 21.35
N GLN A 115 14.57 -14.42 21.55
CA GLN A 115 13.95 -13.42 22.40
C GLN A 115 13.24 -14.12 23.56
N ASN A 116 13.57 -13.68 24.77
CA ASN A 116 12.89 -14.16 25.97
C ASN A 116 11.50 -13.48 26.06
N PRO A 117 10.40 -14.24 26.10
CA PRO A 117 9.06 -13.68 26.19
C PRO A 117 8.75 -12.97 27.52
N VAL A 118 9.51 -13.25 28.59
CA VAL A 118 9.31 -12.64 29.92
C VAL A 118 10.06 -11.31 30.02
N GLU A 119 11.31 -11.28 29.56
CA GLU A 119 12.19 -10.11 29.74
C GLU A 119 12.24 -9.18 28.52
N GLY A 120 11.74 -9.63 27.37
CA GLY A 120 11.55 -8.82 26.17
C GLY A 120 12.81 -8.47 25.37
N TYR A 121 14.01 -8.73 25.90
CA TYR A 121 15.27 -8.49 25.18
C TYR A 121 15.69 -9.67 24.29
N SER A 122 16.48 -9.36 23.25
CA SER A 122 17.06 -10.37 22.37
C SER A 122 18.42 -10.81 22.89
N LEU A 123 18.64 -12.13 22.94
CA LEU A 123 19.87 -12.77 23.38
C LEU A 123 20.45 -13.62 22.24
N VAL A 124 21.78 -13.60 22.10
CA VAL A 124 22.49 -14.46 21.15
C VAL A 124 23.02 -15.68 21.90
N LEU A 125 22.57 -16.87 21.51
CA LEU A 125 23.02 -18.14 22.06
C LEU A 125 23.91 -18.88 21.06
N SER A 126 25.02 -19.45 21.54
CA SER A 126 25.81 -20.42 20.77
C SER A 126 25.02 -21.72 20.59
N ARG A 127 25.26 -22.46 19.50
CA ARG A 127 24.66 -23.78 19.23
C ARG A 127 24.58 -24.71 20.43
N ASN A 128 25.71 -24.96 21.08
CA ASN A 128 25.79 -25.91 22.19
C ASN A 128 24.85 -25.52 23.34
N ARG A 129 24.77 -24.22 23.66
CA ARG A 129 23.84 -23.71 24.68
C ARG A 129 22.38 -23.83 24.27
N PHE A 130 22.05 -23.61 22.99
CA PHE A 130 20.69 -23.74 22.49
C PHE A 130 20.22 -25.20 22.46
N GLU A 131 21.07 -26.13 21.99
CA GLU A 131 20.75 -27.57 21.97
C GLU A 131 20.56 -28.15 23.38
N MET A 132 21.23 -27.62 24.41
CA MET A 132 21.02 -28.03 25.80
C MET A 132 19.64 -27.67 26.37
N ILE A 133 19.04 -26.58 25.89
CA ILE A 133 17.77 -26.05 26.43
C ILE A 133 16.56 -26.37 25.55
N TRP A 134 16.77 -26.73 24.28
CA TRP A 134 15.74 -26.97 23.29
C TRP A 134 15.37 -28.46 23.19
N THR A 135 14.08 -28.77 23.11
CA THR A 135 13.58 -30.17 23.02
C THR A 135 13.68 -30.78 21.62
N GLY A 136 14.03 -30.00 20.60
CA GLY A 136 13.89 -30.42 19.20
C GLY A 136 12.52 -30.10 18.59
N GLU A 137 11.58 -29.51 19.35
CA GLU A 137 10.26 -29.14 18.84
C GLU A 137 10.16 -27.63 18.54
N LEU A 138 9.63 -27.29 17.37
CA LEU A 138 9.37 -25.93 16.92
C LEU A 138 7.88 -25.76 16.60
N VAL A 139 7.28 -24.67 17.07
CA VAL A 139 6.00 -24.19 16.56
C VAL A 139 6.30 -23.15 15.48
N LEU A 140 6.16 -23.56 14.23
CA LEU A 140 6.29 -22.68 13.08
C LEU A 140 5.02 -21.87 12.92
N VAL A 141 5.15 -20.54 12.84
CA VAL A 141 4.03 -19.62 12.75
C VAL A 141 4.19 -18.75 11.51
N THR A 142 3.27 -18.88 10.56
CA THR A 142 3.19 -18.01 9.39
C THR A 142 1.85 -17.28 9.35
N LYS A 143 1.84 -16.05 8.86
CA LYS A 143 0.58 -15.36 8.54
C LYS A 143 -0.14 -16.14 7.44
N ARG A 144 -1.44 -16.43 7.61
CA ARG A 144 -2.27 -16.89 6.49
C ARG A 144 -2.28 -15.75 5.47
N ALA A 145 -1.98 -16.02 4.22
CA ALA A 145 -1.84 -15.00 3.18
C ALA A 145 -3.12 -14.16 3.04
N THR A 146 -3.18 -13.07 3.79
CA THR A 146 -4.06 -11.93 3.55
C THR A 146 -3.11 -10.86 3.05
N ILE A 147 -3.16 -10.66 1.73
CA ILE A 147 -2.36 -9.77 0.89
C ILE A 147 -1.87 -8.54 1.68
N ARG A 148 -0.54 -8.42 1.84
CA ARG A 148 0.08 -7.22 2.40
C ARG A 148 -0.02 -6.09 1.38
N LEU A 149 -0.51 -4.93 1.80
CA LEU A 149 -0.52 -3.70 1.00
C LEU A 149 0.89 -3.21 0.60
N HIS A 150 1.94 -3.73 1.27
CA HIS A 150 3.34 -3.39 1.03
C HIS A 150 4.06 -4.33 0.05
N ASP A 151 3.46 -5.49 -0.29
CA ASP A 151 3.97 -6.41 -1.32
C ASP A 151 3.39 -6.10 -2.71
N LEU A 152 2.59 -5.03 -2.83
CA LEU A 152 2.28 -4.41 -4.10
C LEU A 152 3.52 -3.65 -4.60
N ALA A 153 4.54 -4.39 -5.05
CA ALA A 153 5.22 -3.97 -6.26
C ALA A 153 4.13 -3.57 -7.26
N PHE A 154 4.30 -2.47 -7.97
CA PHE A 154 3.31 -1.82 -8.86
C PHE A 154 2.68 -2.78 -9.91
N ASP A 155 1.85 -3.72 -9.47
CA ASP A 155 1.17 -4.68 -10.30
C ASP A 155 -0.13 -4.02 -10.73
N MET A 156 -0.12 -3.28 -11.84
CA MET A 156 -1.33 -2.67 -12.42
C MET A 156 -2.42 -3.71 -12.76
N THR A 157 -2.12 -5.00 -12.71
CA THR A 157 -3.01 -6.12 -13.05
C THR A 157 -4.29 -6.17 -12.21
N TRP A 158 -4.29 -5.68 -10.95
CA TRP A 158 -5.51 -5.66 -10.12
C TRP A 158 -6.48 -4.51 -10.44
N VAL A 159 -6.08 -3.53 -11.26
CA VAL A 159 -6.90 -2.39 -11.70
C VAL A 159 -7.77 -2.77 -12.90
N ILE A 160 -7.28 -3.69 -13.73
CA ILE A 160 -7.91 -4.16 -14.97
C ILE A 160 -9.33 -4.71 -14.75
N PRO A 161 -9.63 -5.54 -13.72
CA PRO A 161 -10.98 -6.07 -13.51
C PRO A 161 -12.03 -4.99 -13.21
N GLY A 162 -11.63 -3.91 -12.54
CA GLY A 162 -12.51 -2.77 -12.24
C GLY A 162 -12.92 -2.01 -13.51
N ILE A 163 -11.99 -1.77 -14.42
CA ILE A 163 -12.22 -1.09 -15.70
C ILE A 163 -13.12 -1.95 -16.62
N VAL A 164 -12.86 -3.25 -16.70
CA VAL A 164 -13.59 -4.19 -17.57
C VAL A 164 -15.06 -4.34 -17.15
N THR A 165 -15.35 -4.20 -15.84
CA THR A 165 -16.72 -4.30 -15.30
C THR A 165 -17.62 -3.16 -15.78
N TYR A 166 -17.07 -1.97 -16.07
CA TYR A 166 -17.82 -0.78 -16.51
C TYR A 166 -17.51 -0.33 -17.95
N ARG A 167 -17.01 -1.24 -18.79
CA ARG A 167 -16.56 -0.98 -20.17
C ARG A 167 -17.54 -0.17 -21.04
N ARG A 168 -18.85 -0.33 -20.84
CA ARG A 168 -19.88 0.36 -21.63
C ARG A 168 -19.95 1.85 -21.29
N LEU A 169 -19.84 2.19 -20.01
CA LEU A 169 -19.82 3.58 -19.52
C LEU A 169 -18.49 4.26 -19.87
N PHE A 170 -17.38 3.53 -19.75
CA PHE A 170 -16.08 4.04 -20.22
C PHE A 170 -16.03 4.27 -21.73
N GLY A 171 -16.71 3.42 -22.52
CA GLY A 171 -16.78 3.58 -23.97
C GLY A 171 -17.45 4.88 -24.42
N GLU A 172 -18.54 5.29 -23.77
CA GLU A 172 -19.23 6.57 -24.08
C GLU A 172 -18.32 7.77 -23.80
N VAL A 173 -17.64 7.77 -22.65
CA VAL A 173 -16.69 8.85 -22.30
C VAL A 173 -15.47 8.84 -23.22
N LEU A 174 -14.98 7.65 -23.60
CA LEU A 174 -13.87 7.49 -24.54
C LEU A 174 -14.21 8.10 -25.91
N ILE A 175 -15.38 7.81 -26.46
CA ILE A 175 -15.84 8.35 -27.74
C ILE A 175 -15.94 9.88 -27.68
N ALA A 176 -16.55 10.42 -26.62
CA ALA A 176 -16.64 11.87 -26.43
C ALA A 176 -15.24 12.54 -26.32
N SER A 177 -14.30 11.88 -25.63
CA SER A 177 -12.93 12.36 -25.47
C SER A 177 -12.15 12.37 -26.79
N VAL A 178 -12.28 11.30 -27.59
CA VAL A 178 -11.67 11.19 -28.92
C VAL A 178 -12.21 12.28 -29.85
N PHE A 179 -13.53 12.51 -29.83
CA PHE A 179 -14.16 13.53 -30.67
C PHE A 179 -13.70 14.94 -30.28
N LEU A 180 -13.63 15.24 -28.98
CA LEU A 180 -13.03 16.49 -28.47
C LEU A 180 -11.61 16.70 -28.97
N GLN A 181 -10.81 15.65 -29.00
CA GLN A 181 -9.42 15.75 -29.43
C GLN A 181 -9.28 16.03 -30.93
N PHE A 182 -10.19 15.52 -31.77
CA PHE A 182 -10.28 15.89 -33.19
C PHE A 182 -10.73 17.35 -33.38
N VAL A 183 -11.70 17.82 -32.59
CA VAL A 183 -12.13 19.22 -32.57
C VAL A 183 -10.96 20.13 -32.17
N ALA A 184 -10.18 19.73 -31.17
CA ALA A 184 -8.99 20.45 -30.73
C ALA A 184 -7.90 20.52 -31.80
N LEU A 185 -7.77 19.49 -32.66
CA LEU A 185 -6.90 19.55 -33.84
C LEU A 185 -7.38 20.60 -34.84
N LEU A 186 -8.68 20.84 -35.00
CA LEU A 186 -9.22 21.79 -35.97
C LEU A 186 -8.79 23.22 -35.68
N THR A 187 -8.64 23.59 -34.41
CA THR A 187 -8.26 24.94 -33.96
C THR A 187 -6.95 25.45 -34.61
N PRO A 188 -5.80 24.76 -34.49
CA PRO A 188 -4.56 25.21 -35.14
C PRO A 188 -4.65 25.26 -36.66
N PHE A 189 -5.39 24.34 -37.32
CA PHE A 189 -5.61 24.40 -38.76
C PHE A 189 -6.42 25.64 -39.16
N LEU A 190 -7.48 25.97 -38.43
CA LEU A 190 -8.26 27.19 -38.68
C LEU A 190 -7.42 28.43 -38.45
N THR A 191 -6.64 28.49 -37.37
CA THR A 191 -5.73 29.61 -37.11
C THR A 191 -4.70 29.75 -38.23
N GLN A 192 -4.16 28.64 -38.74
CA GLN A 192 -3.26 28.65 -39.89
C GLN A 192 -3.93 29.26 -41.13
N ILE A 193 -5.16 28.84 -41.46
CA ILE A 193 -5.89 29.39 -42.61
C ILE A 193 -6.15 30.89 -42.41
N VAL A 194 -6.52 31.33 -41.20
CA VAL A 194 -6.72 32.75 -40.90
C VAL A 194 -5.43 33.54 -41.15
N ILE A 195 -4.29 33.06 -40.64
CA ILE A 195 -3.00 33.76 -40.76
C ILE A 195 -2.49 33.73 -42.20
N ASP A 196 -2.42 32.55 -42.82
CA ASP A 196 -1.72 32.36 -44.08
C ASP A 196 -2.57 32.75 -45.30
N GLN A 197 -3.88 32.49 -45.25
CA GLN A 197 -4.77 32.74 -46.39
C GLN A 197 -5.55 34.04 -46.22
N VAL A 198 -6.25 34.21 -45.11
CA VAL A 198 -7.23 35.30 -44.98
C VAL A 198 -6.55 36.64 -44.70
N LEU A 199 -5.59 36.67 -43.78
CA LEU A 199 -4.90 37.89 -43.40
C LEU A 199 -4.00 38.42 -44.53
N VAL A 200 -3.39 37.51 -45.30
CA VAL A 200 -2.51 37.85 -46.43
C VAL A 200 -3.31 38.39 -47.62
N HIS A 201 -4.45 37.79 -47.97
CA HIS A 201 -5.25 38.19 -49.14
C HIS A 201 -6.30 39.26 -48.83
N GLN A 202 -6.46 39.67 -47.56
CA GLN A 202 -7.43 40.69 -47.08
C GLN A 202 -8.89 40.41 -47.46
N GLU A 203 -9.29 39.15 -47.57
CA GLU A 203 -10.67 38.77 -47.87
C GLU A 203 -11.56 38.82 -46.62
N PHE A 204 -12.13 40.00 -46.32
CA PHE A 204 -12.98 40.21 -45.15
C PHE A 204 -14.23 39.31 -45.08
N ALA A 205 -14.76 38.86 -46.23
CA ALA A 205 -15.88 37.93 -46.27
C ALA A 205 -15.49 36.56 -45.71
N THR A 206 -14.34 36.02 -46.15
CA THR A 206 -13.77 34.76 -45.68
C THR A 206 -13.36 34.84 -44.21
N LEU A 207 -12.83 35.99 -43.77
CA LEU A 207 -12.51 36.26 -42.36
C LEU A 207 -13.74 36.18 -41.46
N SER A 208 -14.82 36.83 -41.85
CA SER A 208 -16.06 36.87 -41.07
C SER A 208 -16.67 35.48 -40.92
N LEU A 209 -16.61 34.67 -41.98
CA LEU A 209 -17.07 33.27 -41.96
C LEU A 209 -16.21 32.40 -41.02
N LEU A 210 -14.87 32.50 -41.14
CA LEU A 210 -13.96 31.75 -40.26
C LEU A 210 -14.08 32.19 -38.80
N ALA A 211 -14.23 33.49 -38.53
CA ALA A 211 -14.43 34.01 -37.19
C ALA A 211 -15.73 33.45 -36.56
N GLY A 212 -16.84 33.45 -37.31
CA GLY A 212 -18.08 32.80 -36.88
C GLY A 212 -17.90 31.30 -36.64
N GLY A 213 -17.16 30.61 -37.53
CA GLY A 213 -16.82 29.21 -37.39
C GLY A 213 -15.97 28.91 -36.15
N MET A 214 -14.99 29.76 -35.82
CA MET A 214 -14.17 29.63 -34.61
C MET A 214 -14.99 29.83 -33.34
N ILE A 215 -15.90 30.82 -33.32
CA ILE A 215 -16.81 31.01 -32.18
C ILE A 215 -17.69 29.78 -31.99
N ALA A 216 -18.27 29.26 -33.08
CA ALA A 216 -19.08 28.05 -33.03
C ALA A 216 -18.26 26.84 -32.57
N LEU A 217 -17.01 26.70 -33.03
CA LEU A 217 -16.09 25.64 -32.63
C LEU A 217 -15.79 25.70 -31.13
N VAL A 218 -15.44 26.88 -30.60
CA VAL A 218 -15.15 27.07 -29.17
C VAL A 218 -16.37 26.78 -28.30
N VAL A 219 -17.56 27.24 -28.72
CA VAL A 219 -18.81 26.93 -28.02
C VAL A 219 -19.08 25.43 -28.02
N PHE A 220 -18.90 24.78 -29.17
CA PHE A 220 -19.10 23.35 -29.34
C PHE A 220 -18.10 22.52 -28.52
N GLU A 221 -16.82 22.90 -28.52
CA GLU A 221 -15.77 22.33 -27.68
C GLU A 221 -16.12 22.46 -26.19
N GLY A 222 -16.61 23.63 -25.76
CA GLY A 222 -17.07 23.87 -24.39
C GLY A 222 -18.25 22.98 -23.99
N ILE A 223 -19.26 22.84 -24.87
CA ILE A 223 -20.42 21.97 -24.63
C ILE A 223 -20.00 20.50 -24.53
N LEU A 224 -19.18 20.02 -25.47
CA LEU A 224 -18.68 18.65 -25.47
C LEU A 224 -17.75 18.38 -24.28
N GLY A 225 -16.90 19.33 -23.92
CA GLY A 225 -16.02 19.26 -22.75
C GLY A 225 -16.82 19.16 -21.46
N GLY A 226 -17.89 19.96 -21.35
CA GLY A 226 -18.87 19.88 -20.27
C GLY A 226 -19.56 18.51 -20.24
N LEU A 227 -20.02 18.01 -21.39
CA LEU A 227 -20.67 16.70 -21.49
C LEU A 227 -19.71 15.55 -21.10
N ARG A 228 -18.46 15.56 -21.57
CA ARG A 228 -17.42 14.60 -21.18
C ARG A 228 -17.22 14.62 -19.66
N THR A 229 -17.08 15.81 -19.08
CA THR A 229 -16.87 15.97 -17.63
C THR A 229 -18.08 15.48 -16.84
N TYR A 230 -19.30 15.79 -17.30
CA TYR A 230 -20.54 15.33 -16.70
C TYR A 230 -20.67 13.81 -16.76
N LEU A 231 -20.47 13.19 -17.93
CA LEU A 231 -20.52 11.74 -18.10
C LEU A 231 -19.48 11.04 -17.23
N PHE A 232 -18.29 11.63 -17.14
CA PHE A 232 -17.22 11.13 -16.30
C PHE A 232 -17.55 11.22 -14.79
N ALA A 233 -18.08 12.36 -14.35
CA ALA A 233 -18.54 12.57 -12.98
C ALA A 233 -19.70 11.63 -12.61
N HIS A 234 -20.68 11.49 -13.50
CA HIS A 234 -21.81 10.57 -13.30
C HIS A 234 -21.35 9.12 -13.18
N THR A 235 -20.39 8.71 -14.01
CA THR A 235 -19.82 7.35 -13.98
C THR A 235 -19.07 7.10 -12.68
N THR A 236 -18.20 8.03 -12.28
CA THR A 236 -17.43 7.93 -11.03
C THR A 236 -18.35 7.93 -9.81
N ASN A 237 -19.43 8.72 -9.82
CA ASN A 237 -20.39 8.78 -8.73
C ASN A 237 -21.26 7.52 -8.64
N ARG A 238 -21.65 6.90 -9.77
CA ARG A 238 -22.32 5.60 -9.75
C ARG A 238 -21.43 4.48 -9.21
N MET A 239 -20.15 4.47 -9.58
CA MET A 239 -19.18 3.54 -9.01
C MET A 239 -19.08 3.73 -7.49
N ALA A 240 -18.88 4.97 -7.05
CA ALA A 240 -18.84 5.37 -5.66
C ALA A 240 -20.03 4.83 -4.84
N VAL A 241 -21.25 5.06 -5.33
CA VAL A 241 -22.49 4.66 -4.67
C VAL A 241 -22.64 3.15 -4.64
N SER A 242 -22.29 2.44 -5.71
CA SER A 242 -22.40 0.98 -5.77
C SER A 242 -21.47 0.26 -4.78
N LEU A 243 -20.29 0.84 -4.53
CA LEU A 243 -19.33 0.34 -3.56
C LEU A 243 -19.68 0.75 -2.14
N GLY A 244 -20.12 1.99 -1.93
CA GLY A 244 -20.67 2.44 -0.65
C GLY A 244 -21.84 1.57 -0.19
N ALA A 245 -22.77 1.23 -1.08
CA ALA A 245 -23.92 0.38 -0.76
C ALA A 245 -23.52 -1.05 -0.38
N LYS A 246 -22.54 -1.66 -1.06
CA LYS A 246 -22.02 -2.99 -0.69
C LYS A 246 -21.33 -2.97 0.67
N LEU A 247 -20.56 -1.91 0.95
CA LEU A 247 -19.88 -1.74 2.23
C LEU A 247 -20.87 -1.59 3.38
N VAL A 248 -21.86 -0.69 3.24
CA VAL A 248 -22.91 -0.49 4.25
C VAL A 248 -23.70 -1.78 4.47
N ARG A 249 -24.07 -2.49 3.40
CA ARG A 249 -24.80 -3.76 3.52
C ARG A 249 -23.98 -4.84 4.20
N HIS A 250 -22.67 -4.87 3.98
CA HIS A 250 -21.78 -5.80 4.66
C HIS A 250 -21.65 -5.44 6.15
N LEU A 251 -21.41 -4.16 6.47
CA LEU A 251 -21.33 -3.68 7.85
C LEU A 251 -22.61 -3.95 8.66
N LEU A 252 -23.78 -3.80 8.03
CA LEU A 252 -25.07 -4.10 8.66
C LEU A 252 -25.36 -5.59 8.82
N ALA A 253 -24.63 -6.46 8.13
CA ALA A 253 -24.79 -7.92 8.21
C ALA A 253 -23.82 -8.57 9.22
N LEU A 254 -22.96 -7.79 9.88
CA LEU A 254 -22.01 -8.34 10.85
C LEU A 254 -22.66 -8.59 12.22
N PRO A 255 -22.41 -9.75 12.86
CA PRO A 255 -22.96 -10.08 14.16
C PRO A 255 -22.43 -9.14 15.26
N LEU A 256 -23.27 -8.86 16.27
CA LEU A 256 -23.00 -7.90 17.36
C LEU A 256 -21.63 -8.11 18.06
N ALA A 257 -21.20 -9.37 18.17
CA ALA A 257 -19.91 -9.75 18.76
C ALA A 257 -18.67 -9.15 18.05
N TYR A 258 -18.82 -8.66 16.81
CA TYR A 258 -17.76 -7.97 16.07
C TYR A 258 -17.57 -6.51 16.52
N PHE A 259 -18.62 -5.85 17.05
CA PHE A 259 -18.58 -4.45 17.47
C PHE A 259 -18.05 -4.26 18.90
N ASP A 260 -18.12 -5.29 19.75
CA ASP A 260 -17.62 -5.24 21.14
C ASP A 260 -16.09 -5.39 21.27
N ALA A 261 -15.40 -5.91 20.24
CA ALA A 261 -13.98 -6.27 20.31
C ALA A 261 -13.01 -5.26 19.65
N ARG A 262 -13.51 -4.17 19.02
CA ARG A 262 -12.66 -3.20 18.30
C ARG A 262 -13.17 -1.77 18.48
N ARG A 263 -12.25 -0.81 18.69
CA ARG A 263 -12.52 0.60 18.40
C ARG A 263 -12.82 0.73 16.89
N VAL A 264 -14.02 1.19 16.57
CA VAL A 264 -14.71 1.07 15.27
C VAL A 264 -14.03 1.83 14.10
N GLY A 265 -12.95 2.58 14.34
CA GLY A 265 -12.31 3.44 13.33
C GLY A 265 -11.45 2.72 12.27
N ASN A 266 -10.59 1.77 12.64
CA ASN A 266 -9.46 1.40 11.78
C ASN A 266 -9.76 0.47 10.60
N THR A 267 -10.84 -0.33 10.62
CA THR A 267 -11.14 -1.27 9.51
C THR A 267 -12.02 -0.63 8.43
N VAL A 268 -12.88 0.31 8.80
CA VAL A 268 -13.69 1.10 7.84
C VAL A 268 -12.86 2.22 7.22
N ALA A 269 -11.97 2.86 7.99
CA ALA A 269 -11.04 3.88 7.48
C ALA A 269 -10.09 3.31 6.41
N LEU A 270 -9.55 2.10 6.61
CA LEU A 270 -8.59 1.51 5.66
C LEU A 270 -9.22 1.15 4.29
N VAL A 271 -10.48 0.76 4.26
CA VAL A 271 -11.21 0.52 3.00
C VAL A 271 -11.69 1.85 2.37
N GLN A 272 -12.01 2.85 3.19
CA GLN A 272 -12.29 4.22 2.73
C GLN A 272 -11.04 4.95 2.20
N GLU A 273 -9.83 4.59 2.65
CA GLU A 273 -8.56 5.10 2.10
C GLU A 273 -8.18 4.47 0.76
N LEU A 274 -8.63 3.24 0.48
CA LEU A 274 -8.37 2.54 -0.79
C LEU A 274 -9.29 2.97 -1.94
N GLU A 275 -10.45 3.54 -1.63
CA GLU A 275 -11.44 4.03 -2.59
C GLU A 275 -10.97 5.27 -3.38
N PRO A 276 -10.33 6.30 -2.75
CA PRO A 276 -9.65 7.38 -3.43
C PRO A 276 -8.54 6.90 -4.36
N LEU A 277 -7.74 5.92 -3.93
CA LEU A 277 -6.64 5.39 -4.74
C LEU A 277 -7.16 4.73 -6.03
N ARG A 278 -8.24 3.94 -5.94
CA ARG A 278 -8.86 3.35 -7.12
C ARG A 278 -9.49 4.40 -8.04
N ARG A 279 -10.19 5.40 -7.49
CA ARG A 279 -10.78 6.49 -8.29
C ARG A 279 -9.72 7.34 -8.97
N PHE A 280 -8.62 7.63 -8.28
CA PHE A 280 -7.47 8.33 -8.85
C PHE A 280 -6.92 7.53 -10.04
N ILE A 281 -6.56 6.26 -9.83
CA ILE A 281 -6.00 5.44 -10.90
C ILE A 281 -6.95 5.34 -12.09
N THR A 282 -8.23 5.11 -11.86
CA THR A 282 -9.22 4.97 -12.94
C THR A 282 -9.43 6.27 -13.72
N THR A 283 -9.41 7.42 -13.02
CA THR A 283 -9.56 8.75 -13.63
C THR A 283 -8.37 9.11 -14.49
N TYR A 284 -7.17 9.02 -13.93
CA TYR A 284 -5.95 9.36 -14.66
C TYR A 284 -5.63 8.35 -15.75
N ALA A 285 -5.94 7.06 -15.56
CA ALA A 285 -5.79 6.05 -16.61
C ALA A 285 -6.66 6.36 -17.84
N MET A 286 -7.89 6.81 -17.65
CA MET A 286 -8.77 7.13 -18.78
C MET A 286 -8.30 8.38 -19.54
N ILE A 287 -7.82 9.40 -18.82
CA ILE A 287 -7.19 10.58 -19.43
C ILE A 287 -5.96 10.14 -20.23
N LEU A 288 -5.06 9.39 -19.60
CA LEU A 288 -3.82 8.92 -20.22
C LEU A 288 -4.10 8.06 -21.47
N LEU A 289 -5.11 7.20 -21.43
CA LEU A 289 -5.48 6.31 -22.53
C LEU A 289 -5.88 7.09 -23.80
N VAL A 290 -6.54 8.24 -23.66
CA VAL A 290 -6.94 9.08 -24.80
C VAL A 290 -5.85 10.08 -25.15
N ASP A 291 -5.31 10.75 -24.15
CA ASP A 291 -4.44 11.90 -24.36
C ASP A 291 -3.06 11.46 -24.88
N VAL A 292 -2.53 10.31 -24.46
CA VAL A 292 -1.22 9.82 -24.94
C VAL A 292 -1.21 9.54 -26.45
N PRO A 293 -2.09 8.71 -27.03
CA PRO A 293 -2.07 8.45 -28.45
C PRO A 293 -2.32 9.73 -29.26
N PHE A 294 -3.20 10.62 -28.79
CA PHE A 294 -3.42 11.89 -29.47
C PHE A 294 -2.29 12.90 -29.32
N THR A 295 -1.53 12.86 -28.22
CA THR A 295 -0.31 13.65 -28.08
C THR A 295 0.69 13.24 -29.16
N VAL A 296 0.79 11.94 -29.48
CA VAL A 296 1.60 11.45 -30.61
C VAL A 296 1.07 11.99 -31.95
N VAL A 297 -0.24 12.00 -32.16
CA VAL A 297 -0.86 12.59 -33.37
C VAL A 297 -0.56 14.09 -33.47
N PHE A 298 -0.66 14.83 -32.38
CA PHE A 298 -0.31 16.26 -32.33
C PHE A 298 1.17 16.49 -32.65
N LEU A 299 2.08 15.72 -32.01
CA LEU A 299 3.52 15.78 -32.29
C LEU A 299 3.84 15.44 -33.75
N ALA A 300 3.18 14.43 -34.32
CA ALA A 300 3.34 14.08 -35.73
C ALA A 300 2.84 15.20 -36.64
N GLY A 301 1.68 15.79 -36.35
CA GLY A 301 1.16 16.94 -37.09
C GLY A 301 2.11 18.14 -37.02
N MET A 302 2.63 18.46 -35.83
CA MET A 302 3.63 19.51 -35.66
C MET A 302 4.92 19.22 -36.44
N TRP A 303 5.38 17.97 -36.45
CA TRP A 303 6.56 17.56 -37.20
C TRP A 303 6.39 17.76 -38.70
N LEU A 304 5.19 17.48 -39.25
CA LEU A 304 4.86 17.74 -40.65
C LEU A 304 4.85 19.23 -40.99
N VAL A 305 4.48 20.10 -40.04
CA VAL A 305 4.53 21.57 -40.22
C VAL A 305 5.96 22.09 -40.14
N SER A 306 6.68 21.78 -39.07
CA SER A 306 8.09 22.19 -38.89
C SER A 306 8.82 21.29 -37.90
N PRO A 307 9.78 20.47 -38.36
CA PRO A 307 10.59 19.62 -37.49
C PRO A 307 11.41 20.42 -36.47
N ALA A 308 11.93 21.59 -36.87
CA ALA A 308 12.78 22.41 -36.01
C ALA A 308 12.04 22.95 -34.78
N LEU A 309 10.83 23.49 -34.96
CA LEU A 309 10.00 23.96 -33.84
C LEU A 309 9.50 22.79 -32.99
N THR A 310 9.22 21.65 -33.61
CA THR A 310 8.80 20.44 -32.89
C THR A 310 9.90 19.91 -31.98
N LEU A 311 11.17 19.95 -32.39
CA LEU A 311 12.31 19.59 -31.53
C LEU A 311 12.43 20.50 -30.31
N VAL A 312 12.16 21.81 -30.45
CA VAL A 312 12.16 22.74 -29.31
C VAL A 312 11.08 22.36 -28.30
N VAL A 313 9.87 22.02 -28.75
CA VAL A 313 8.77 21.56 -27.88
C VAL A 313 9.09 20.19 -27.27
N MET A 314 9.68 19.28 -28.05
CA MET A 314 10.09 17.96 -27.56
C MET A 314 11.20 18.08 -26.50
N ALA A 315 12.08 19.08 -26.60
CA ALA A 315 13.11 19.35 -25.60
C ALA A 315 12.56 20.00 -24.32
N SER A 316 11.41 20.69 -24.37
CA SER A 316 10.78 21.26 -23.17
C SER A 316 10.06 20.20 -22.31
N LEU A 317 9.53 19.14 -22.93
CA LEU A 317 8.91 18.01 -22.23
C LEU A 317 9.82 17.36 -21.16
N PRO A 318 11.06 16.91 -21.47
CA PRO A 318 11.93 16.30 -20.47
C PRO A 318 12.33 17.29 -19.39
N ILE A 319 12.49 18.58 -19.70
CA ILE A 319 12.75 19.62 -18.69
C ILE A 319 11.59 19.69 -17.70
N TYR A 320 10.34 19.66 -18.19
CA TYR A 320 9.15 19.65 -17.33
C TYR A 320 9.06 18.39 -16.47
N VAL A 321 9.33 17.21 -17.06
CA VAL A 321 9.38 15.93 -16.33
C VAL A 321 10.45 15.96 -15.25
N LEU A 322 11.64 16.48 -15.56
CA LEU A 322 12.75 16.59 -14.61
C LEU A 322 12.35 17.52 -13.45
N LEU A 323 11.81 18.70 -13.74
CA LEU A 323 11.35 19.65 -12.73
C LEU A 323 10.28 19.03 -11.83
N SER A 324 9.30 18.33 -12.41
CA SER A 324 8.27 17.63 -11.65
C SER A 324 8.88 16.55 -10.76
N PHE A 325 9.80 15.73 -11.28
CA PHE A 325 10.46 14.67 -10.53
C PHE A 325 11.21 15.22 -9.30
N PHE A 326 11.85 16.38 -9.42
CA PHE A 326 12.54 17.03 -8.30
C PHE A 326 11.59 17.72 -7.32
N MET A 327 10.50 18.36 -7.79
CA MET A 327 9.57 19.06 -6.89
C MET A 327 8.59 18.14 -6.15
N THR A 328 8.10 17.08 -6.79
CA THR A 328 7.11 16.17 -6.20
C THR A 328 7.53 15.58 -4.84
N PRO A 329 8.78 15.07 -4.61
CA PRO A 329 9.16 14.55 -3.30
C PRO A 329 9.16 15.65 -2.23
N ALA A 330 9.59 16.86 -2.56
CA ALA A 330 9.60 18.00 -1.64
C ALA A 330 8.17 18.39 -1.22
N ILE A 331 7.23 18.43 -2.17
CA ILE A 331 5.82 18.72 -1.89
C ILE A 331 5.21 17.59 -1.05
N ARG A 332 5.49 16.33 -1.41
CA ARG A 332 4.95 15.16 -0.71
C ARG A 332 5.43 15.09 0.75
N ALA A 333 6.69 15.43 1.02
CA ALA A 333 7.23 15.52 2.38
C ALA A 333 6.49 16.60 3.20
N ARG A 334 6.32 17.80 2.65
CA ARG A 334 5.60 18.91 3.29
C ARG A 334 4.13 18.58 3.54
N LEU A 335 3.51 17.83 2.62
CA LEU A 335 2.12 17.41 2.73
C LEU A 335 1.94 16.41 3.89
N HIS A 336 2.86 15.45 4.05
CA HIS A 336 2.86 14.52 5.19
C HIS A 336 2.92 15.27 6.53
N ASP A 337 3.81 16.27 6.64
CA ASP A 337 3.91 17.08 7.86
C ASP A 337 2.64 17.89 8.14
N SER A 338 1.92 18.32 7.09
CA SER A 338 0.67 19.08 7.24
C SER A 338 -0.51 18.21 7.69
N VAL A 339 -0.52 16.94 7.26
CA VAL A 339 -1.55 15.96 7.66
C VAL A 339 -1.36 15.56 9.12
N ASN A 340 -0.12 15.30 9.55
CA ASN A 340 0.18 14.97 10.96
C ASN A 340 -0.21 16.12 11.90
N ARG A 341 0.11 17.37 11.55
CA ARG A 341 -0.30 18.56 12.32
C ARG A 341 -1.82 18.81 12.29
N GLY A 342 -2.54 18.28 11.30
CA GLY A 342 -3.99 18.34 11.22
C GLY A 342 -4.67 17.41 12.23
N ALA A 343 -4.11 16.22 12.44
CA ALA A 343 -4.59 15.25 13.43
C ALA A 343 -4.43 15.79 14.87
N ASP A 344 -3.30 16.43 15.16
CA ASP A 344 -3.04 17.05 16.47
C ASP A 344 -4.06 18.15 16.79
N LYS A 345 -4.45 18.97 15.80
CA LYS A 345 -5.46 20.01 15.97
C LYS A 345 -6.85 19.43 16.27
N GLN A 346 -7.22 18.31 15.65
CA GLN A 346 -8.50 17.66 15.91
C GLN A 346 -8.54 17.00 17.30
N ALA A 347 -7.42 16.42 17.75
CA ALA A 347 -7.31 15.89 19.11
C ALA A 347 -7.50 16.99 20.16
N LEU A 348 -6.88 18.16 19.94
CA LEU A 348 -6.96 19.30 20.86
C LEU A 348 -8.37 19.91 20.96
N VAL A 349 -9.16 19.85 19.89
CA VAL A 349 -10.58 20.29 19.91
C VAL A 349 -11.46 19.27 20.65
N VAL A 350 -11.17 17.98 20.53
CA VAL A 350 -11.88 16.93 21.28
C VAL A 350 -11.53 16.95 22.76
N GLU A 351 -10.30 17.37 23.11
CA GLU A 351 -9.85 17.50 24.51
C GLU A 351 -10.38 18.79 25.18
N ALA A 352 -10.81 19.78 24.38
CA ALA A 352 -11.36 21.05 24.86
C ALA A 352 -12.89 21.06 25.05
N VAL A 353 -13.60 20.02 24.56
CA VAL A 353 -15.05 19.81 24.73
C VAL A 353 -15.27 18.75 25.80
#